data_AF-A0AAD4CVJ6-F1
#
_entry.id   AF-A0AAD4CVJ6-F1
#
_cell.length_a   1.000
_cell.length_b   1.000
_cell.length_c   1.000
_cell.angle_alpha   90.00
_cell.angle_beta   90.00
_cell.angle_gamma   90.00
#
_symmetry.space_group_name_H-M   'P 1'
#
loop_
_entity.id
_entity.type
_entity.pdbx_description
1 polymer ?
#
loop_
_entity_poly.entity_id
_entity_poly.type
_entity_poly.pdbx_seq_one_letter_code
_entity_poly.pdbx_strand_id
1 'polypeptide(L)'
;MSLPLNFLSASGHELSPLHTPDSRRLGSRPVCQHEVPTPATPSREDLIPVPPTPPAESPSSIRLSPSSPMAQFAAKATRHPLLPSAMTGLKLCMEWDGASFTPFSYFVAPELSPCAEQFPRFMDLPLEIHLMIFESCDTPSLFHLIHTSSYIRSKCLPLFWQFQDDIWYRPYHADRVVPFQSSGIYHCPEFASRITNVEIPVDFADHSLMTATARSFWEGLQDTFPSACNVVFVGLEPGELDAPDDDIDPYSVVYRLMANAPPKITALVAFLHPSMYGVNDQIHNGTLKHRLWRVEAKNWSLVEDRWTPMRVLLPRRIFPPGLLNDFFTSKWLSHLSWTEMHAINWLKLEIYAQYSTECPHPGCGLLDFGTINELKRHFSDHWHSGPLFTSSYELPLCHPNIPVEIKTVLDTKQHRVDQVRFIRTLLDEDLRDRYRKPGDVKLQFEQCIAAEMKQYNAPLRNAPPWGAPPPAFNYDYPEYPDQKDIDPLCPEEEHEGYDNAGEEYLKYPDYCA
;
A
#
# COMPACT_ATOMS: atom_id res chain seq x y z
N MET A 1 34.52 -0.16 -8.24
CA MET A 1 33.96 1.17 -7.92
C MET A 1 32.55 0.97 -7.41
N SER A 2 32.32 1.10 -6.10
CA SER A 2 30.99 0.94 -5.50
C SER A 2 30.29 2.31 -5.49
N LEU A 3 29.25 2.47 -6.30
CA LEU A 3 28.38 3.65 -6.24
C LEU A 3 27.67 3.68 -4.88
N PRO A 4 27.48 4.86 -4.26
CA PRO A 4 26.69 4.97 -3.05
C PRO A 4 25.21 4.77 -3.40
N LEU A 5 24.71 3.57 -3.13
CA LEU A 5 23.28 3.29 -3.08
C LEU A 5 22.61 4.16 -2.01
N ASN A 6 21.78 5.12 -2.41
CA ASN A 6 21.00 5.95 -1.49
C ASN A 6 19.72 5.21 -1.10
N PHE A 7 19.82 4.32 -0.12
CA PHE A 7 18.70 3.53 0.39
C PHE A 7 18.04 4.11 1.66
N LEU A 8 18.61 5.17 2.25
CA LEU A 8 18.03 5.82 3.44
C LEU A 8 16.57 6.21 3.23
N SER A 9 16.20 6.51 2.00
CA SER A 9 14.84 6.85 1.61
C SER A 9 13.85 5.68 1.52
N ALA A 10 14.32 4.46 1.24
CA ALA A 10 13.45 3.30 1.13
C ALA A 10 12.99 2.74 2.48
N SER A 11 13.55 3.25 3.60
CA SER A 11 13.21 2.87 4.97
C SER A 11 11.92 3.49 5.53
N GLY A 12 11.22 4.35 4.77
CA GLY A 12 9.98 4.97 5.22
C GLY A 12 10.15 6.12 6.23
N HIS A 13 11.38 6.58 6.51
CA HIS A 13 11.65 7.81 7.26
C HIS A 13 11.18 9.11 6.57
N GLU A 14 10.49 9.02 5.41
CA GLU A 14 10.00 10.16 4.63
C GLU A 14 8.88 10.96 5.32
N LEU A 15 8.23 10.40 6.36
CA LEU A 15 7.10 11.05 7.06
C LEU A 15 7.50 11.96 8.24
N SER A 16 8.80 12.21 8.48
CA SER A 16 9.24 13.19 9.49
C SER A 16 10.67 13.71 9.25
N PRO A 17 10.92 15.04 9.18
CA PRO A 17 10.04 16.13 8.75
C PRO A 17 10.32 16.46 7.28
N LEU A 18 9.30 16.36 6.42
CA LEU A 18 9.28 17.20 5.22
C LEU A 18 9.46 18.64 5.72
N HIS A 19 10.39 19.39 5.11
CA HIS A 19 10.54 20.81 5.34
C HIS A 19 9.15 21.44 5.29
N THR A 20 8.65 21.91 6.43
CA THR A 20 7.53 22.84 6.42
C THR A 20 7.90 23.97 5.47
N PRO A 21 7.01 24.37 4.54
CA PRO A 21 7.31 25.45 3.62
C PRO A 21 7.77 26.67 4.42
N ASP A 22 8.92 27.22 4.01
CA ASP A 22 9.59 28.34 4.67
C ASP A 22 8.60 29.50 4.83
N SER A 23 8.14 29.74 6.06
CA SER A 23 7.16 30.77 6.43
C SER A 23 7.69 32.20 6.28
N ARG A 24 8.90 32.38 5.72
CA ARG A 24 9.59 33.66 5.52
C ARG A 24 9.02 34.56 4.43
N ARG A 25 7.87 34.26 3.82
CA ARG A 25 7.20 35.17 2.87
C ARG A 25 6.00 35.94 3.44
N LEU A 26 5.71 35.84 4.73
CA LEU A 26 4.76 36.73 5.41
C LEU A 26 5.53 37.66 6.38
N GLY A 27 5.57 38.94 5.99
CA GLY A 27 6.03 40.12 6.73
C GLY A 27 6.71 39.92 8.09
N SER A 28 8.03 40.04 8.10
CA SER A 28 8.86 40.14 9.30
C SER A 28 8.47 41.36 10.15
N ARG A 29 7.97 41.14 11.37
CA ARG A 29 8.20 42.06 12.50
C ARG A 29 9.38 41.53 13.33
N PRO A 30 10.34 42.37 13.72
CA PRO A 30 11.44 41.93 14.57
C PRO A 30 10.90 41.66 15.98
N VAL A 31 11.03 40.42 16.45
CA VAL A 31 10.86 40.08 17.87
C VAL A 31 12.23 40.18 18.53
N CYS A 32 12.33 41.04 19.55
CA CYS A 32 13.53 41.20 20.36
C CYS A 32 13.94 39.86 20.99
N GLN A 33 15.21 39.50 20.83
CA GLN A 33 15.87 38.50 21.65
C GLN A 33 16.01 39.06 23.06
N HIS A 34 15.15 38.67 23.99
CA HIS A 34 15.48 38.45 25.41
C HIS A 34 14.29 37.81 26.13
N GLU A 35 14.62 36.86 27.01
CA GLU A 35 13.77 36.26 28.07
C GLU A 35 12.88 35.07 27.70
N VAL A 36 13.49 33.88 27.72
CA VAL A 36 12.84 32.68 28.30
C VAL A 36 13.80 32.10 29.35
N PRO A 37 13.41 31.99 30.63
CA PRO A 37 14.28 31.49 31.67
C PRO A 37 14.39 29.95 31.60
N THR A 38 15.61 29.44 31.67
CA THR A 38 15.91 28.02 31.83
C THR A 38 15.27 27.48 33.12
N PRO A 39 14.56 26.34 33.11
CA PRO A 39 14.09 25.73 34.34
C PRO A 39 15.28 25.26 35.17
N ALA A 40 15.20 25.46 36.49
CA ALA A 40 16.23 25.03 37.42
C ALA A 40 16.32 23.49 37.46
N THR A 41 17.53 22.97 37.28
CA THR A 41 17.85 21.56 37.54
C THR A 41 17.65 21.28 39.03
N PRO A 42 16.85 20.27 39.43
CA PRO A 42 16.71 19.92 40.84
C PRO A 42 18.03 19.44 41.42
N SER A 43 18.29 19.78 42.67
CA SER A 43 19.51 19.43 43.36
C SER A 43 19.53 17.94 43.67
N ARG A 44 20.74 17.36 43.75
CA ARG A 44 20.97 15.93 44.06
C ARG A 44 20.46 15.52 45.46
N GLU A 45 20.01 16.47 46.27
CA GLU A 45 19.54 16.27 47.64
C GLU A 45 18.00 16.08 47.73
N ASP A 46 17.27 16.29 46.62
CA ASP A 46 15.80 16.12 46.55
C ASP A 46 15.34 14.70 46.16
N LEU A 47 16.26 13.73 46.07
CA LEU A 47 15.94 12.34 45.78
C LEU A 47 15.58 11.57 47.07
N ILE A 48 14.28 11.44 47.33
CA ILE A 48 13.74 10.61 48.42
C ILE A 48 14.06 9.12 48.13
N PRO A 49 14.54 8.34 49.11
CA PRO A 49 14.77 6.91 48.92
C PRO A 49 13.44 6.17 48.76
N VAL A 50 13.29 5.44 47.66
CA VAL A 50 12.17 4.52 47.44
C VAL A 50 12.35 3.30 48.34
N PRO A 51 11.37 2.95 49.20
CA PRO A 51 11.46 1.74 50.02
C PRO A 51 11.33 0.47 49.16
N PRO A 52 11.95 -0.65 49.57
CA PRO A 52 11.96 -1.88 48.78
C PRO A 52 10.55 -2.47 48.64
N THR A 53 10.18 -2.76 47.40
CA THR A 53 8.95 -3.45 47.01
C THR A 53 8.89 -4.85 47.63
N PRO A 54 7.78 -5.25 48.27
CA PRO A 54 7.62 -6.62 48.76
C PRO A 54 7.51 -7.63 47.60
N PRO A 55 7.87 -8.91 47.82
CA PRO A 55 7.87 -9.92 46.78
C PRO A 55 6.44 -10.20 46.29
N ALA A 56 6.30 -10.35 44.97
CA ALA A 56 5.04 -10.61 44.30
C ALA A 56 4.40 -11.92 44.79
N GLU A 57 3.17 -11.83 45.29
CA GLU A 57 2.30 -12.98 45.51
C GLU A 57 1.86 -13.56 44.16
N SER A 58 1.92 -14.90 44.05
CA SER A 58 1.54 -15.63 42.85
C SER A 58 0.04 -15.46 42.56
N PRO A 59 -0.37 -15.26 41.30
CA PRO A 59 -1.77 -15.02 40.97
C PRO A 59 -2.59 -16.31 41.17
N SER A 60 -3.53 -16.24 42.12
CA SER A 60 -4.60 -17.22 42.30
C SER A 60 -5.39 -17.37 41.00
N SER A 61 -5.43 -18.59 40.46
CA SER A 61 -6.22 -18.92 39.26
C SER A 61 -7.71 -18.73 39.52
N ILE A 62 -8.26 -17.62 39.03
CA ILE A 62 -9.71 -17.40 38.95
C ILE A 62 -10.26 -18.31 37.85
N ARG A 63 -10.93 -19.40 38.25
CA ARG A 63 -11.73 -20.23 37.35
C ARG A 63 -13.00 -19.44 36.97
N LEU A 64 -13.06 -18.96 35.73
CA LEU A 64 -14.28 -18.42 35.15
C LEU A 64 -15.29 -19.57 34.91
N SER A 65 -16.52 -19.39 35.37
CA SER A 65 -17.60 -20.38 35.21
C SER A 65 -17.99 -20.56 33.72
N PRO A 66 -18.17 -21.80 33.22
CA PRO A 66 -18.44 -22.09 31.80
C PRO A 66 -19.84 -21.66 31.29
N SER A 67 -20.66 -21.04 32.12
CA SER A 67 -22.08 -20.76 31.83
C SER A 67 -22.34 -19.34 31.33
N SER A 68 -21.31 -18.54 31.03
CA SER A 68 -21.51 -17.23 30.39
C SER A 68 -21.79 -17.39 28.89
N PRO A 69 -22.86 -16.76 28.35
CA PRO A 69 -23.11 -16.70 26.90
C PRO A 69 -21.88 -16.20 26.12
N MET A 70 -21.10 -15.26 26.68
CA MET A 70 -19.83 -14.82 26.08
C MET A 70 -18.75 -15.91 26.04
N ALA A 71 -18.70 -16.82 27.03
CA ALA A 71 -17.75 -17.93 27.04
C ALA A 71 -18.11 -19.02 26.01
N GLN A 72 -19.40 -19.20 25.71
CA GLN A 72 -19.88 -20.10 24.65
C GLN A 72 -19.66 -19.51 23.25
N PHE A 73 -19.79 -18.18 23.09
CA PHE A 73 -19.38 -17.49 21.87
C PHE A 73 -17.85 -17.55 21.67
N ALA A 74 -17.06 -17.36 22.72
CA ALA A 74 -15.59 -17.48 22.66
C ALA A 74 -15.12 -18.91 22.32
N ALA A 75 -15.80 -19.95 22.83
CA ALA A 75 -15.49 -21.35 22.52
C ALA A 75 -15.91 -21.78 21.10
N LYS A 76 -16.87 -21.10 20.46
CA LYS A 76 -17.18 -21.24 19.03
C LYS A 76 -16.30 -20.36 18.13
N ALA A 77 -15.68 -19.32 18.70
CA ALA A 77 -14.78 -18.40 18.02
C ALA A 77 -13.34 -18.93 17.86
N THR A 78 -13.04 -20.18 18.26
CA THR A 78 -11.85 -20.91 17.77
C THR A 78 -12.01 -21.33 16.30
N ARG A 79 -12.59 -20.46 15.47
CA ARG A 79 -12.35 -20.47 14.02
C ARG A 79 -10.90 -20.04 13.88
N HIS A 80 -10.07 -20.89 13.28
CA HIS A 80 -8.67 -20.59 12.97
C HIS A 80 -8.54 -19.13 12.50
N PRO A 81 -7.53 -18.36 12.96
CA PRO A 81 -7.29 -17.04 12.39
C PRO A 81 -7.19 -17.21 10.88
N LEU A 82 -8.18 -16.70 10.16
CA LEU A 82 -8.30 -16.86 8.70
C LEU A 82 -7.16 -16.14 7.97
N LEU A 83 -6.45 -15.27 8.68
CA LEU A 83 -5.30 -14.54 8.21
C LEU A 83 -4.04 -15.06 8.89
N PRO A 84 -2.98 -15.38 8.13
CA PRO A 84 -1.64 -15.53 8.69
C PRO A 84 -1.31 -14.30 9.56
N SER A 85 -0.58 -14.48 10.66
CA SER A 85 -0.16 -13.37 11.53
C SER A 85 0.56 -12.23 10.77
N ALA A 86 1.16 -12.53 9.61
CA ALA A 86 1.79 -11.59 8.71
C ALA A 86 0.80 -10.69 7.94
N MET A 87 -0.46 -11.11 7.78
CA MET A 87 -1.50 -10.42 6.98
C MET A 87 -2.48 -9.60 7.83
N THR A 88 -2.54 -9.83 9.14
CA THR A 88 -3.29 -8.97 10.10
C THR A 88 -2.48 -7.76 10.57
N GLY A 89 -1.25 -7.60 10.06
CA GLY A 89 -0.32 -6.59 10.55
C GLY A 89 -0.61 -5.18 10.06
N LEU A 90 0.02 -4.20 10.72
CA LEU A 90 0.11 -2.80 10.29
C LEU A 90 0.61 -2.64 8.84
N LYS A 91 1.22 -3.66 8.25
CA LYS A 91 1.89 -3.61 6.95
C LYS A 91 1.00 -3.94 5.73
N LEU A 92 -0.24 -4.42 5.94
CA LEU A 92 -1.13 -4.83 4.85
C LEU A 92 -1.62 -3.65 3.99
N CYS A 93 -1.43 -3.76 2.68
CA CYS A 93 -2.11 -2.99 1.63
C CYS A 93 -2.83 -3.96 0.67
N MET A 94 -3.82 -3.46 -0.07
CA MET A 94 -4.63 -4.28 -0.96
C MET A 94 -4.91 -3.55 -2.28
N GLU A 95 -4.77 -4.27 -3.39
CA GLU A 95 -5.17 -3.79 -4.72
C GLU A 95 -6.69 -3.93 -4.94
N TRP A 96 -7.21 -3.37 -6.04
CA TRP A 96 -8.63 -3.45 -6.39
C TRP A 96 -9.15 -4.87 -6.57
N ASP A 97 -8.30 -5.77 -7.08
CA ASP A 97 -8.57 -7.19 -7.25
C ASP A 97 -8.55 -7.97 -5.91
N GLY A 98 -8.36 -7.25 -4.80
CA GLY A 98 -8.21 -7.80 -3.46
C GLY A 98 -6.81 -8.35 -3.17
N ALA A 99 -5.87 -8.32 -4.12
CA ALA A 99 -4.56 -8.90 -3.93
C ALA A 99 -3.80 -8.12 -2.85
N SER A 100 -3.41 -8.83 -1.79
CA SER A 100 -2.63 -8.27 -0.70
C SER A 100 -1.19 -8.06 -1.13
N PHE A 101 -0.61 -6.92 -0.77
CA PHE A 101 0.81 -6.66 -0.92
C PHE A 101 1.33 -5.82 0.24
N THR A 102 2.66 -5.71 0.33
CA THR A 102 3.35 -4.86 1.30
C THR A 102 4.21 -3.83 0.57
N PRO A 103 3.99 -2.52 0.78
CA PRO A 103 4.92 -1.49 0.32
C PRO A 103 6.35 -1.80 0.76
N PHE A 104 7.35 -1.61 -0.11
CA PHE A 104 8.75 -1.92 0.22
C PHE A 104 9.21 -1.30 1.55
N SER A 105 8.79 -0.07 1.85
CA SER A 105 9.12 0.60 3.12
C SER A 105 8.61 -0.15 4.35
N TYR A 106 7.44 -0.78 4.26
CA TYR A 106 6.89 -1.61 5.33
C TYR A 106 7.54 -2.99 5.36
N PHE A 107 7.90 -3.52 4.19
CA PHE A 107 8.59 -4.80 4.05
C PHE A 107 9.95 -4.78 4.77
N VAL A 108 10.72 -3.70 4.63
CA VAL A 108 12.02 -3.55 5.29
C VAL A 108 11.98 -2.79 6.61
N ALA A 109 10.80 -2.35 7.07
CA ALA A 109 10.66 -1.69 8.37
C ALA A 109 11.01 -2.69 9.48
N PRO A 110 11.92 -2.32 10.39
CA PRO A 110 12.31 -3.20 11.48
C PRO A 110 11.11 -3.40 12.40
N GLU A 111 10.88 -4.64 12.83
CA GLU A 111 9.99 -4.86 13.96
C GLU A 111 10.74 -4.36 15.19
N LEU A 112 10.35 -3.17 15.68
CA LEU A 112 10.98 -2.55 16.83
C LEU A 112 10.73 -3.44 18.05
N SER A 113 11.65 -4.36 18.32
CA SER A 113 11.70 -5.06 19.59
C SER A 113 12.12 -4.05 20.66
N PRO A 114 11.33 -3.83 21.71
CA PRO A 114 11.57 -2.79 22.71
C PRO A 114 12.82 -3.01 23.57
N CYS A 115 13.63 -4.04 23.29
CA CYS A 115 14.81 -4.37 24.07
C CYS A 115 15.91 -4.95 23.18
N ALA A 116 16.81 -4.08 22.71
CA ALA A 116 18.13 -4.50 22.27
C ALA A 116 19.15 -3.84 23.19
N GLU A 117 19.68 -4.61 24.15
CA GLU A 117 20.96 -4.24 24.76
C GLU A 117 21.96 -4.04 23.62
N GLN A 118 22.65 -2.90 23.61
CA GLN A 118 23.67 -2.64 22.61
C GLN A 118 24.75 -3.73 22.73
N PHE A 119 25.15 -4.33 21.61
CA PHE A 119 26.26 -5.28 21.55
C PHE A 119 27.52 -4.55 21.06
N PRO A 120 28.29 -3.87 21.95
CA PRO A 120 29.36 -2.94 21.55
C PRO A 120 30.56 -3.63 20.89
N ARG A 121 30.60 -4.97 20.87
CA ARG A 121 31.74 -5.76 20.43
C ARG A 121 31.51 -6.53 19.14
N PHE A 122 30.51 -6.14 18.34
CA PHE A 122 30.27 -6.81 17.06
C PHE A 122 31.55 -6.87 16.23
N MET A 123 32.24 -5.73 16.03
CA MET A 123 33.46 -5.65 15.23
C MET A 123 34.68 -6.37 15.82
N ASP A 124 34.62 -6.80 17.08
CA ASP A 124 35.69 -7.59 17.73
C ASP A 124 35.52 -9.10 17.48
N LEU A 125 34.40 -9.52 16.90
CA LEU A 125 34.14 -10.93 16.60
C LEU A 125 34.98 -11.39 15.40
N PRO A 126 35.36 -12.68 15.36
CA PRO A 126 35.94 -13.28 14.17
C PRO A 126 35.03 -13.14 12.94
N LEU A 127 35.63 -13.07 11.74
CA LEU A 127 34.92 -12.91 10.47
C LEU A 127 33.86 -14.00 10.25
N GLU A 128 34.16 -15.22 10.67
CA GLU A 128 33.27 -16.37 10.59
C GLU A 128 31.98 -16.13 11.38
N ILE A 129 32.09 -15.53 12.56
CA ILE A 129 30.93 -15.20 13.40
C ILE A 129 30.12 -14.06 12.76
N HIS A 130 30.76 -13.07 12.14
CA HIS A 130 30.03 -12.05 11.38
C HIS A 130 29.16 -12.67 10.28
N LEU A 131 29.73 -13.60 9.50
CA LEU A 131 29.01 -14.27 8.42
C LEU A 131 27.84 -15.09 8.95
N MET A 132 28.05 -15.86 10.03
CA MET A 132 26.96 -16.60 10.69
C MET A 132 25.82 -15.69 11.16
N ILE A 133 26.16 -14.51 11.71
CA ILE A 133 25.15 -13.54 12.12
C ILE A 133 24.39 -13.03 10.90
N PHE A 134 25.08 -12.62 9.83
CA PHE A 134 24.43 -12.11 8.62
C PHE A 134 23.54 -13.15 7.94
N GLU A 135 23.98 -14.40 7.84
CA GLU A 135 23.20 -15.51 7.28
C GLU A 135 21.96 -15.85 8.12
N SER A 136 21.95 -15.48 9.41
CA SER A 136 20.83 -15.66 10.32
C SER A 136 19.89 -14.46 10.38
N CYS A 137 20.24 -13.33 9.74
CA CYS A 137 19.41 -12.14 9.74
C CYS A 137 18.22 -12.30 8.78
N ASP A 138 17.06 -11.77 9.18
CA ASP A 138 15.90 -11.62 8.32
C ASP A 138 16.12 -10.49 7.28
N THR A 139 15.23 -10.41 6.29
CA THR A 139 15.32 -9.41 5.22
C THR A 139 15.32 -7.96 5.72
N PRO A 140 14.47 -7.55 6.68
CA PRO A 140 14.54 -6.23 7.30
C PRO A 140 15.91 -5.97 7.95
N SER A 141 16.43 -6.88 8.78
CA SER A 141 17.73 -6.67 9.44
C SER A 141 18.87 -6.57 8.44
N LEU A 142 18.87 -7.41 7.41
CA LEU A 142 19.85 -7.33 6.32
C LEU A 142 19.78 -5.98 5.62
N PHE A 143 18.58 -5.47 5.32
CA PHE A 143 18.40 -4.16 4.71
C PHE A 143 19.03 -3.04 5.56
N HIS A 144 18.73 -2.99 6.86
CA HIS A 144 19.34 -1.99 7.75
C HIS A 144 20.86 -2.14 7.86
N LEU A 145 21.36 -3.38 7.96
CA LEU A 145 22.79 -3.66 8.01
C LEU A 145 23.53 -3.15 6.77
N ILE A 146 22.95 -3.27 5.58
CA ILE A 146 23.51 -2.74 4.31
C ILE A 146 23.78 -1.23 4.36
N HIS A 147 23.14 -0.49 5.27
CA HIS A 147 23.30 0.96 5.41
C HIS A 147 24.31 1.38 6.47
N THR A 148 24.85 0.46 7.26
CA THR A 148 25.75 0.78 8.39
C THR A 148 27.19 1.10 7.98
N SER A 149 27.86 0.21 7.22
CA SER A 149 29.26 0.38 6.81
C SER A 149 29.53 -0.28 5.46
N SER A 150 30.64 0.07 4.79
CA SER A 150 31.02 -0.54 3.50
C SER A 150 31.31 -2.03 3.61
N TYR A 151 31.99 -2.46 4.70
CA TYR A 151 32.28 -3.86 4.98
C TYR A 151 30.99 -4.66 5.14
N ILE A 152 30.09 -4.23 6.06
CA ILE A 152 28.81 -4.90 6.31
C ILE A 152 27.97 -4.94 5.03
N ARG A 153 27.89 -3.82 4.30
CA ARG A 153 27.21 -3.75 3.00
C ARG A 153 27.71 -4.79 2.00
N SER A 154 29.02 -4.96 1.87
CA SER A 154 29.59 -5.92 0.92
C SER A 154 29.22 -7.38 1.23
N LYS A 155 28.92 -7.68 2.50
CA LYS A 155 28.56 -9.02 2.99
C LYS A 155 27.06 -9.25 3.01
N CYS A 156 26.27 -8.29 3.49
CA CYS A 156 24.82 -8.42 3.61
C CYS A 156 24.08 -8.20 2.29
N LEU A 157 24.63 -7.41 1.36
CA LEU A 157 23.93 -7.10 0.11
C LEU A 157 23.63 -8.34 -0.73
N PRO A 158 24.58 -9.27 -0.99
CA PRO A 158 24.25 -10.53 -1.67
C PRO A 158 23.20 -11.36 -0.94
N LEU A 159 23.29 -11.45 0.39
CA LEU A 159 22.35 -12.20 1.22
C LEU A 159 20.92 -11.65 1.13
N PHE A 160 20.76 -10.33 1.16
CA PHE A 160 19.44 -9.68 0.99
C PHE A 160 18.74 -10.08 -0.30
N TRP A 161 19.50 -10.26 -1.40
CA TRP A 161 18.95 -10.68 -2.69
C TRP A 161 18.85 -12.20 -2.87
N GLN A 162 19.35 -13.00 -1.92
CA GLN A 162 19.34 -14.46 -2.01
C GLN A 162 18.01 -15.08 -1.53
N PHE A 163 17.34 -14.48 -0.56
CA PHE A 163 16.14 -15.05 0.08
C PHE A 163 14.82 -14.83 -0.69
N GLN A 164 14.83 -14.95 -2.02
CA GLN A 164 13.75 -14.38 -2.86
C GLN A 164 12.76 -15.38 -3.44
N ASP A 165 12.86 -16.68 -3.18
CA ASP A 165 12.06 -17.68 -3.90
C ASP A 165 10.54 -17.46 -3.77
N ASP A 166 10.07 -16.91 -2.65
CA ASP A 166 8.65 -16.60 -2.41
C ASP A 166 8.32 -15.09 -2.45
N ILE A 167 9.33 -14.23 -2.70
CA ILE A 167 9.14 -12.78 -2.75
C ILE A 167 8.97 -12.35 -4.20
N TRP A 168 7.83 -11.74 -4.50
CA TRP A 168 7.49 -11.26 -5.82
C TRP A 168 7.34 -9.74 -5.80
N TYR A 169 8.14 -9.08 -6.64
CA TYR A 169 8.11 -7.62 -6.71
C TYR A 169 7.11 -7.15 -7.76
N ARG A 170 6.20 -6.27 -7.33
CA ARG A 170 5.19 -5.66 -8.20
C ARG A 170 5.61 -4.24 -8.57
N PRO A 171 5.66 -3.89 -9.87
CA PRO A 171 5.84 -2.52 -10.29
C PRO A 171 4.63 -1.67 -9.95
N TYR A 172 4.88 -0.38 -9.78
CA TYR A 172 3.85 0.62 -9.57
C TYR A 172 3.16 0.91 -10.91
N HIS A 173 1.82 0.95 -10.91
CA HIS A 173 1.03 1.00 -12.16
C HIS A 173 1.39 -0.10 -13.15
N ALA A 174 1.47 -1.34 -12.68
CA ALA A 174 1.82 -2.46 -13.54
C ALA A 174 0.79 -2.74 -14.64
N ASP A 175 -0.46 -2.31 -14.46
CA ASP A 175 -1.49 -2.20 -15.51
C ASP A 175 -1.06 -1.28 -16.67
N ARG A 176 -0.29 -0.22 -16.37
CA ARG A 176 0.26 0.73 -17.35
C ARG A 176 1.66 0.37 -17.83
N VAL A 177 2.22 -0.74 -17.34
CA VAL A 177 3.53 -1.22 -17.79
C VAL A 177 3.45 -1.77 -19.22
N VAL A 178 2.29 -2.23 -19.70
CA VAL A 178 2.20 -2.90 -21.01
C VAL A 178 2.37 -1.97 -22.23
N PRO A 179 2.00 -0.67 -22.22
CA PRO A 179 2.53 0.23 -23.24
C PRO A 179 4.03 0.58 -23.04
N PHE A 180 4.66 0.22 -21.90
CA PHE A 180 6.07 0.39 -21.52
C PHE A 180 6.71 1.77 -21.77
N GLN A 181 5.89 2.79 -22.04
CA GLN A 181 6.39 4.13 -22.31
C GLN A 181 6.91 4.84 -21.06
N SER A 182 6.60 4.33 -19.85
CA SER A 182 6.75 5.06 -18.59
C SER A 182 7.33 4.29 -17.40
N SER A 183 7.51 2.98 -17.49
CA SER A 183 7.85 2.13 -16.32
C SER A 183 9.22 2.46 -15.68
N GLY A 184 10.22 2.80 -16.49
CA GLY A 184 11.56 3.17 -16.01
C GLY A 184 11.61 4.48 -15.20
N ILE A 185 10.51 5.23 -15.15
CA ILE A 185 10.43 6.49 -14.42
C ILE A 185 10.09 6.24 -12.94
N TYR A 186 9.30 5.21 -12.65
CA TYR A 186 8.72 5.01 -11.32
C TYR A 186 9.65 4.31 -10.34
N HIS A 187 10.69 3.62 -10.81
CA HIS A 187 11.49 2.74 -9.95
C HIS A 187 12.95 3.15 -9.92
N CYS A 188 13.61 2.92 -8.79
CA CYS A 188 15.05 3.10 -8.66
C CYS A 188 15.75 2.07 -9.58
N PRO A 189 16.52 2.48 -10.61
CA PRO A 189 17.09 1.54 -11.58
C PRO A 189 18.05 0.54 -10.92
N GLU A 190 18.82 0.98 -9.93
CA GLU A 190 19.75 0.11 -9.23
C GLU A 190 19.03 -0.97 -8.41
N PHE A 191 17.90 -0.61 -7.78
CA PHE A 191 17.05 -1.58 -7.10
C PHE A 191 16.41 -2.55 -8.11
N ALA A 192 15.80 -2.00 -9.16
CA ALA A 192 15.10 -2.78 -10.19
C ALA A 192 16.03 -3.80 -10.87
N SER A 193 17.27 -3.39 -11.14
CA SER A 193 18.29 -4.24 -11.77
C SER A 193 18.66 -5.51 -11.01
N ARG A 194 18.32 -5.63 -9.73
CA ARG A 194 18.67 -6.78 -8.88
C ARG A 194 17.50 -7.74 -8.65
N ILE A 195 16.31 -7.36 -9.10
CA ILE A 195 15.11 -8.18 -8.94
C ILE A 195 15.17 -9.36 -9.90
N THR A 196 14.91 -10.55 -9.35
CA THR A 196 14.86 -11.82 -10.08
C THR A 196 13.44 -12.28 -10.36
N ASN A 197 12.51 -12.02 -9.43
CA ASN A 197 11.10 -12.42 -9.47
C ASN A 197 10.19 -11.19 -9.59
N VAL A 198 9.47 -11.08 -10.72
CA VAL A 198 8.59 -9.95 -11.02
C VAL A 198 7.16 -10.41 -11.22
N GLU A 199 6.21 -9.74 -10.59
CA GLU A 199 4.77 -9.94 -10.78
C GLU A 199 4.17 -8.78 -11.58
N ILE A 200 3.46 -9.10 -12.66
CA ILE A 200 2.84 -8.11 -13.55
C ILE A 200 1.33 -8.36 -13.61
N PRO A 201 0.48 -7.52 -12.98
CA PRO A 201 -0.93 -7.50 -13.29
C PRO A 201 -1.17 -7.22 -14.76
N VAL A 202 -2.05 -8.01 -15.34
CA VAL A 202 -2.51 -7.84 -16.70
C VAL A 202 -4.02 -8.01 -16.72
N ASP A 203 -4.67 -7.10 -17.44
CA ASP A 203 -6.03 -7.32 -17.87
C ASP A 203 -5.99 -8.15 -19.15
N PHE A 204 -6.27 -9.45 -19.05
CA PHE A 204 -6.26 -10.33 -20.21
C PHE A 204 -7.41 -10.04 -21.19
N ALA A 205 -8.40 -9.23 -20.79
CA ALA A 205 -9.48 -8.76 -21.65
C ALA A 205 -8.99 -7.73 -22.68
N ASP A 206 -7.93 -6.98 -22.39
CA ASP A 206 -7.37 -6.00 -23.33
C ASP A 206 -6.46 -6.69 -24.36
N HIS A 207 -7.09 -7.42 -25.28
CA HIS A 207 -6.42 -8.13 -26.36
C HIS A 207 -5.62 -7.20 -27.30
N SER A 208 -6.05 -5.95 -27.41
CA SER A 208 -5.50 -4.95 -28.34
C SER A 208 -4.12 -4.48 -27.89
N LEU A 209 -3.96 -4.25 -26.58
CA LEU A 209 -2.72 -3.74 -26.01
C LEU A 209 -1.60 -4.76 -26.05
N MET A 210 -1.91 -6.04 -25.83
CA MET A 210 -0.92 -7.11 -25.66
C MET A 210 -0.34 -7.64 -26.98
N THR A 211 -1.17 -7.75 -28.03
CA THR A 211 -0.76 -8.45 -29.26
C THR A 211 0.18 -7.63 -30.13
N ALA A 212 -0.01 -6.31 -30.20
CA ALA A 212 0.87 -5.42 -30.96
C ALA A 212 2.21 -5.18 -30.25
N THR A 213 2.31 -5.48 -28.96
CA THR A 213 3.42 -5.01 -28.11
C THR A 213 4.23 -6.12 -27.45
N ALA A 214 3.86 -7.39 -27.53
CA ALA A 214 4.51 -8.48 -26.79
C ALA A 214 6.05 -8.46 -26.84
N ARG A 215 6.66 -8.25 -28.01
CA ARG A 215 8.13 -8.11 -28.13
C ARG A 215 8.64 -6.87 -27.40
N SER A 216 8.05 -5.72 -27.69
CA SER A 216 8.40 -4.43 -27.07
C SER A 216 8.22 -4.46 -25.55
N PHE A 217 7.22 -5.19 -25.07
CA PHE A 217 6.99 -5.44 -23.65
C PHE A 217 8.18 -6.17 -23.04
N TRP A 218 8.60 -7.30 -23.62
CA TRP A 218 9.72 -8.08 -23.10
C TRP A 218 11.05 -7.32 -23.16
N GLU A 219 11.28 -6.55 -24.22
CA GLU A 219 12.44 -5.65 -24.33
C GLU A 219 12.42 -4.60 -23.22
N GLY A 220 11.29 -3.91 -23.02
CA GLY A 220 11.14 -2.92 -21.95
C GLY A 220 11.29 -3.53 -20.54
N LEU A 221 10.76 -4.73 -20.33
CA LEU A 221 10.88 -5.46 -19.08
C LEU A 221 12.35 -5.81 -18.80
N GLN A 222 13.10 -6.27 -19.80
CA GLN A 222 14.53 -6.55 -19.66
C GLN A 222 15.37 -5.29 -19.45
N ASP A 223 14.99 -4.18 -20.08
CA ASP A 223 15.63 -2.88 -19.85
C ASP A 223 15.44 -2.42 -18.39
N THR A 224 14.26 -2.66 -17.82
CA THR A 224 13.90 -2.22 -16.46
C THR A 224 14.40 -3.19 -15.39
N PHE A 225 14.30 -4.49 -15.65
CA PHE A 225 14.63 -5.59 -14.74
C PHE A 225 15.62 -6.56 -15.43
N PRO A 226 16.87 -6.14 -15.68
CA PRO A 226 17.85 -6.95 -16.42
C PRO A 226 18.17 -8.30 -15.80
N SER A 227 18.03 -8.43 -14.47
CA SER A 227 18.25 -9.67 -13.72
C SER A 227 16.99 -10.53 -13.55
N ALA A 228 15.83 -10.08 -14.04
CA ALA A 228 14.61 -10.87 -13.95
C ALA A 228 14.79 -12.20 -14.68
N CYS A 229 14.52 -13.29 -13.97
CA CYS A 229 14.55 -14.64 -14.48
C CYS A 229 13.19 -15.34 -14.31
N ASN A 230 12.32 -14.86 -13.42
CA ASN A 230 10.96 -15.35 -13.27
C ASN A 230 9.98 -14.19 -13.37
N VAL A 231 8.98 -14.34 -14.23
CA VAL A 231 7.96 -13.32 -14.48
C VAL A 231 6.59 -13.99 -14.44
N VAL A 232 5.73 -13.54 -13.55
CA VAL A 232 4.34 -14.03 -13.44
C VAL A 232 3.39 -12.94 -13.89
N PHE A 233 2.52 -13.29 -14.83
CA PHE A 233 1.39 -12.46 -15.24
C PHE A 233 0.16 -12.83 -14.42
N VAL A 234 -0.43 -11.84 -13.74
CA VAL A 234 -1.58 -12.05 -12.85
C VAL A 234 -2.81 -11.36 -13.42
N GLY A 235 -3.92 -12.06 -13.52
CA GLY A 235 -5.16 -11.47 -14.03
C GLY A 235 -6.35 -12.41 -13.92
N LEU A 236 -7.50 -11.94 -14.39
CA LEU A 236 -8.72 -12.74 -14.47
C LEU A 236 -8.61 -13.78 -15.60
N GLU A 237 -9.26 -14.92 -15.43
CA GLU A 237 -9.29 -15.96 -16.47
C GLU A 237 -10.07 -15.44 -17.70
N PRO A 238 -9.50 -15.50 -18.92
CA PRO A 238 -10.12 -14.91 -20.11
C PRO A 238 -11.50 -15.47 -20.49
N GLY A 239 -11.85 -16.68 -20.05
CA GLY A 239 -13.05 -17.40 -20.50
C GLY A 239 -14.39 -16.92 -19.92
N GLU A 240 -14.39 -15.85 -19.11
CA GLU A 240 -15.57 -15.43 -18.36
C GLU A 240 -16.21 -14.13 -18.83
N LEU A 241 -15.50 -13.37 -19.65
CA LEU A 241 -16.08 -12.19 -20.27
C LEU A 241 -16.88 -12.71 -21.46
N ASP A 242 -18.16 -12.35 -21.53
CA ASP A 242 -19.05 -12.61 -22.66
C ASP A 242 -18.34 -12.13 -23.93
N ALA A 243 -17.62 -13.03 -24.61
CA ALA A 243 -16.81 -12.69 -25.76
C ALA A 243 -17.78 -12.21 -26.85
N PRO A 244 -17.71 -10.94 -27.29
CA PRO A 244 -18.71 -10.41 -28.21
C PRO A 244 -18.60 -10.98 -29.62
N ASP A 245 -17.61 -11.84 -29.91
CA ASP A 245 -17.39 -12.47 -31.22
C ASP A 245 -16.82 -13.90 -31.06
N ASP A 246 -17.51 -14.90 -31.60
CA ASP A 246 -17.27 -16.35 -31.43
C ASP A 246 -15.92 -16.89 -31.97
N ASP A 247 -15.07 -16.07 -32.61
CA ASP A 247 -13.94 -16.57 -33.40
C ASP A 247 -12.53 -16.33 -32.80
N ILE A 248 -12.40 -15.57 -31.71
CA ILE A 248 -11.08 -15.29 -31.10
C ILE A 248 -10.86 -16.19 -29.88
N ASP A 249 -9.92 -17.13 -29.98
CA ASP A 249 -9.41 -17.87 -28.83
C ASP A 249 -8.90 -16.88 -27.76
N PRO A 250 -9.55 -16.80 -26.58
CA PRO A 250 -9.25 -15.78 -25.58
C PRO A 250 -7.86 -16.00 -24.95
N TYR A 251 -7.29 -17.20 -25.09
CA TYR A 251 -5.92 -17.52 -24.67
C TYR A 251 -4.86 -17.20 -25.73
N SER A 252 -5.27 -16.87 -26.96
CA SER A 252 -4.34 -16.57 -28.05
C SER A 252 -3.37 -15.43 -27.74
N VAL A 253 -3.83 -14.45 -26.95
CA VAL A 253 -3.02 -13.34 -26.46
C VAL A 253 -1.94 -13.82 -25.50
N VAL A 254 -2.31 -14.67 -24.55
CA VAL A 254 -1.37 -15.27 -23.60
C VAL A 254 -0.31 -16.08 -24.34
N TYR A 255 -0.72 -16.92 -25.30
CA TYR A 255 0.24 -17.70 -26.10
C TYR A 255 1.24 -16.83 -26.83
N ARG A 256 0.80 -15.72 -27.45
CA ARG A 256 1.70 -14.79 -28.13
C ARG A 256 2.65 -14.10 -27.16
N LEU A 257 2.15 -13.67 -26.01
CA LEU A 257 2.97 -13.05 -24.97
C LEU A 257 4.04 -14.02 -24.47
N MET A 258 3.66 -15.24 -24.08
CA MET A 258 4.59 -16.26 -23.59
C MET A 258 5.59 -16.72 -24.66
N ALA A 259 5.16 -16.86 -25.92
CA ALA A 259 6.04 -17.27 -27.02
C ALA A 259 7.13 -16.23 -27.36
N ASN A 260 6.95 -14.96 -26.97
CA ASN A 260 7.97 -13.92 -27.13
C ASN A 260 8.86 -13.76 -25.89
N ALA A 261 8.65 -14.56 -24.84
CA ALA A 261 9.47 -14.51 -23.64
C ALA A 261 10.95 -14.79 -23.99
N PRO A 262 11.89 -13.94 -23.52
CA PRO A 262 13.31 -14.19 -23.73
C PRO A 262 13.75 -15.53 -23.13
N PRO A 263 14.70 -16.28 -23.74
CA PRO A 263 15.06 -17.63 -23.28
C PRO A 263 15.57 -17.73 -21.84
N LYS A 264 16.06 -16.63 -21.26
CA LYS A 264 16.53 -16.56 -19.87
C LYS A 264 15.41 -16.34 -18.84
N ILE A 265 14.19 -16.05 -19.30
CA ILE A 265 13.05 -15.72 -18.45
C ILE A 265 12.06 -16.88 -18.47
N THR A 266 11.77 -17.41 -17.29
CA THR A 266 10.64 -18.31 -17.05
C THR A 266 9.38 -17.45 -16.90
N ALA A 267 8.56 -17.45 -17.95
CA ALA A 267 7.27 -16.75 -17.94
C ALA A 267 6.15 -17.69 -17.48
N LEU A 268 5.35 -17.24 -16.53
CA LEU A 268 4.26 -17.98 -15.90
C LEU A 268 2.99 -17.13 -15.88
N VAL A 269 1.85 -17.78 -15.70
CA VAL A 269 0.54 -17.12 -15.64
C VAL A 269 -0.19 -17.56 -14.39
N ALA A 270 -0.72 -16.62 -13.65
CA ALA A 270 -1.52 -16.87 -12.47
C ALA A 270 -2.91 -16.27 -12.67
N PHE A 271 -3.91 -17.15 -12.72
CA PHE A 271 -5.30 -16.71 -12.81
C PHE A 271 -5.92 -16.56 -11.43
N LEU A 272 -6.58 -15.42 -11.24
CA LEU A 272 -7.52 -15.22 -10.14
C LEU A 272 -8.72 -16.14 -10.38
N HIS A 273 -8.99 -17.03 -9.42
CA HIS A 273 -10.14 -17.92 -9.56
C HIS A 273 -11.43 -17.07 -9.57
N PRO A 274 -12.27 -17.19 -10.61
CA PRO A 274 -13.50 -16.45 -10.81
C PRO A 274 -14.56 -16.38 -9.73
N SER A 275 -14.41 -17.16 -8.65
CA SER A 275 -15.48 -17.31 -7.66
C SER A 275 -15.76 -16.02 -6.88
N MET A 276 -15.08 -14.91 -7.18
CA MET A 276 -15.41 -13.58 -6.67
C MET A 276 -16.54 -12.88 -7.44
N TYR A 277 -16.75 -13.16 -8.72
CA TYR A 277 -17.76 -12.47 -9.54
C TYR A 277 -18.98 -13.34 -9.89
N GLY A 278 -18.88 -14.65 -9.70
CA GLY A 278 -20.00 -15.58 -9.86
C GLY A 278 -20.93 -15.57 -8.64
N VAL A 279 -22.15 -15.05 -8.82
CA VAL A 279 -23.22 -14.93 -7.81
C VAL A 279 -23.58 -16.26 -7.11
N ASN A 280 -23.22 -17.42 -7.68
CA ASN A 280 -23.78 -18.69 -7.24
C ASN A 280 -22.81 -19.78 -6.75
N ASP A 281 -21.49 -19.63 -6.88
CA ASP A 281 -20.56 -20.70 -6.46
C ASP A 281 -19.65 -20.33 -5.29
N GLN A 282 -19.30 -21.37 -4.53
CA GLN A 282 -18.71 -21.31 -3.20
C GLN A 282 -17.46 -20.42 -3.16
N ILE A 283 -17.61 -19.19 -2.66
CA ILE A 283 -16.52 -18.27 -2.31
C ILE A 283 -15.63 -18.98 -1.29
N HIS A 284 -14.57 -19.65 -1.74
CA HIS A 284 -13.70 -20.41 -0.86
C HIS A 284 -12.94 -19.48 0.08
N ASN A 285 -13.10 -19.70 1.39
CA ASN A 285 -12.26 -19.26 2.52
C ASN A 285 -11.19 -18.18 2.20
N GLY A 286 -11.60 -16.91 2.11
CA GLY A 286 -10.83 -15.70 2.45
C GLY A 286 -9.44 -15.46 1.83
N THR A 287 -8.92 -16.38 1.03
CA THR A 287 -7.57 -16.33 0.46
C THR A 287 -7.73 -16.32 -1.05
N LEU A 288 -7.27 -15.25 -1.68
CA LEU A 288 -7.14 -15.17 -3.13
C LEU A 288 -6.17 -16.25 -3.60
N LYS A 289 -6.73 -17.41 -3.94
CA LYS A 289 -5.98 -18.54 -4.45
C LYS A 289 -5.82 -18.33 -5.93
N HIS A 290 -4.57 -18.10 -6.32
CA HIS A 290 -4.19 -18.12 -7.70
C HIS A 290 -3.75 -19.54 -8.06
N ARG A 291 -4.13 -19.99 -9.25
CA ARG A 291 -3.54 -21.20 -9.83
C ARG A 291 -2.41 -20.75 -10.75
N LEU A 292 -1.20 -21.23 -10.50
CA LEU A 292 -0.02 -20.88 -11.26
C LEU A 292 0.19 -21.89 -12.37
N TRP A 293 0.31 -21.37 -13.58
CA TRP A 293 0.40 -22.14 -14.81
C TRP A 293 1.67 -21.80 -15.58
N ARG A 294 2.17 -22.81 -16.26
CA ARG A 294 3.22 -22.73 -17.26
C ARG A 294 2.60 -22.99 -18.62
N VAL A 295 2.93 -22.13 -19.58
CA VAL A 295 2.35 -22.15 -20.93
C VAL A 295 3.46 -22.39 -21.95
N GLU A 296 3.48 -23.56 -22.58
CA GLU A 296 4.50 -23.97 -23.55
C GLU A 296 3.84 -24.52 -24.81
N ALA A 297 4.12 -23.93 -25.98
CA ALA A 297 3.60 -24.39 -27.27
C ALA A 297 2.07 -24.62 -27.29
N LYS A 298 1.32 -23.73 -26.64
CA LYS A 298 -0.15 -23.80 -26.42
C LYS A 298 -0.63 -24.88 -25.43
N ASN A 299 0.28 -25.57 -24.76
CA ASN A 299 -0.07 -26.48 -23.68
C ASN A 299 0.01 -25.74 -22.34
N TRP A 300 -1.02 -25.93 -21.53
CA TRP A 300 -1.06 -25.44 -20.15
C TRP A 300 -0.65 -26.57 -19.22
N SER A 301 0.26 -26.29 -18.30
CA SER A 301 0.64 -27.19 -17.23
C SER A 301 0.50 -26.46 -15.89
N LEU A 302 -0.21 -27.09 -14.96
CA LEU A 302 -0.36 -26.56 -13.62
C LEU A 302 0.98 -26.71 -12.89
N VAL A 303 1.55 -25.59 -12.44
CA VAL A 303 2.78 -25.55 -11.65
C VAL A 303 2.41 -25.65 -10.17
N GLU A 304 1.46 -24.84 -9.74
CA GLU A 304 1.02 -24.77 -8.35
C GLU A 304 -0.48 -24.47 -8.26
N ASP A 305 -1.22 -25.30 -7.51
CA ASP A 305 -2.67 -25.14 -7.37
C ASP A 305 -3.06 -23.98 -6.44
N ARG A 306 -2.18 -23.61 -5.50
CA ARG A 306 -2.44 -22.60 -4.46
C ARG A 306 -1.27 -21.65 -4.32
N TRP A 307 -1.04 -20.86 -5.36
CA TRP A 307 0.01 -19.86 -5.36
C TRP A 307 -0.43 -18.63 -4.57
N THR A 308 0.26 -18.38 -3.45
CA THR A 308 0.01 -17.25 -2.53
C THR A 308 1.33 -16.57 -2.17
N PRO A 309 1.96 -15.87 -3.13
CA PRO A 309 3.29 -15.30 -2.92
C PRO A 309 3.28 -14.14 -1.95
N MET A 310 4.44 -13.85 -1.35
CA MET A 310 4.67 -12.58 -0.69
C MET A 310 4.90 -11.48 -1.72
N ARG A 311 3.92 -10.57 -1.85
CA ARG A 311 3.99 -9.45 -2.80
C ARG A 311 4.59 -8.21 -2.16
N VAL A 312 5.62 -7.66 -2.80
CA VAL A 312 6.27 -6.43 -2.37
C VAL A 312 6.14 -5.37 -3.46
N LEU A 313 5.46 -4.26 -3.15
CA LEU A 313 5.36 -3.14 -4.07
C LEU A 313 6.70 -2.40 -4.12
N LEU A 314 7.23 -2.19 -5.32
CA LEU A 314 8.56 -1.63 -5.52
C LEU A 314 8.72 -0.22 -4.96
N PRO A 315 9.91 0.13 -4.42
CA PRO A 315 10.17 1.48 -3.97
C PRO A 315 10.12 2.43 -5.17
N ARG A 316 9.56 3.62 -4.93
CA ARG A 316 9.56 4.68 -5.93
C ARG A 316 10.97 5.16 -6.24
N ARG A 317 11.17 5.65 -7.44
CA ARG A 317 12.33 6.48 -7.78
C ARG A 317 12.19 7.81 -7.06
N ILE A 318 13.31 8.29 -6.54
CA ILE A 318 13.39 9.59 -5.90
C ILE A 318 14.17 10.51 -6.81
N PHE A 319 13.56 11.65 -7.11
CA PHE A 319 14.18 12.70 -7.87
C PHE A 319 14.68 13.78 -6.91
N PRO A 320 15.67 14.59 -7.31
CA PRO A 320 16.03 15.78 -6.54
C PRO A 320 14.79 16.65 -6.26
N PRO A 321 14.76 17.41 -5.15
CA PRO A 321 13.65 18.30 -4.84
C PRO A 321 13.32 19.21 -6.04
N GLY A 322 12.05 19.24 -6.44
CA GLY A 322 11.61 19.88 -7.68
C GLY A 322 10.25 19.39 -8.14
N LEU A 323 9.77 19.93 -9.27
CA LEU A 323 8.43 19.68 -9.79
C LEU A 323 8.17 18.19 -10.02
N LEU A 324 9.14 17.51 -10.62
CA LEU A 324 9.05 16.08 -10.92
C LEU A 324 8.95 15.26 -9.63
N ASN A 325 9.79 15.54 -8.63
CA ASN A 325 9.73 14.84 -7.37
C ASN A 325 8.37 15.05 -6.68
N ASP A 326 7.88 16.29 -6.61
CA ASP A 326 6.62 16.63 -5.95
C ASP A 326 5.45 15.91 -6.63
N PHE A 327 5.41 15.92 -7.97
CA PHE A 327 4.40 15.23 -8.75
C PHE A 327 4.40 13.70 -8.54
N PHE A 328 5.56 13.05 -8.67
CA PHE A 328 5.66 11.60 -8.47
C PHE A 328 5.40 11.19 -7.02
N THR A 329 5.80 12.03 -6.06
CA THR A 329 5.52 11.81 -4.64
C THR A 329 4.02 11.87 -4.39
N SER A 330 3.31 12.89 -4.89
CA SER A 330 1.85 12.98 -4.78
C SER A 330 1.16 11.74 -5.37
N LYS A 331 1.53 11.33 -6.59
CA LYS A 331 0.94 10.13 -7.21
C LYS A 331 1.16 8.87 -6.39
N TRP A 332 2.38 8.67 -5.91
CA TRP A 332 2.71 7.55 -5.05
C TRP A 332 1.91 7.55 -3.73
N LEU A 333 1.83 8.69 -3.05
CA LEU A 333 1.04 8.83 -1.81
C LEU A 333 -0.45 8.61 -2.06
N SER A 334 -0.97 9.04 -3.22
CA SER A 334 -2.35 8.79 -3.62
C SER A 334 -2.64 7.30 -3.71
N HIS A 335 -1.76 6.52 -4.33
CA HIS A 335 -1.97 5.08 -4.44
C HIS A 335 -1.75 4.36 -3.11
N LEU A 336 -0.72 4.73 -2.32
CA LEU A 336 -0.51 4.14 -1.00
C LEU A 336 -1.69 4.37 -0.07
N SER A 337 -2.19 5.60 0.04
CA SER A 337 -3.36 5.90 0.88
C SER A 337 -4.61 5.14 0.42
N TRP A 338 -4.78 5.00 -0.89
CA TRP A 338 -5.92 4.28 -1.46
C TRP A 338 -5.83 2.77 -1.21
N THR A 339 -4.69 2.13 -1.47
CA THR A 339 -4.49 0.69 -1.25
C THR A 339 -4.49 0.30 0.23
N GLU A 340 -4.00 1.18 1.11
CA GLU A 340 -4.12 0.95 2.56
C GLU A 340 -5.56 1.16 3.04
N MET A 341 -6.29 2.15 2.53
CA MET A 341 -7.72 2.32 2.82
C MET A 341 -8.54 1.09 2.39
N HIS A 342 -8.24 0.52 1.22
CA HIS A 342 -8.84 -0.74 0.78
C HIS A 342 -8.56 -1.88 1.76
N ALA A 343 -7.32 -2.02 2.21
CA ALA A 343 -6.98 -3.01 3.23
C ALA A 343 -7.74 -2.76 4.56
N ILE A 344 -7.91 -1.51 4.99
CA ILE A 344 -8.70 -1.16 6.19
C ILE A 344 -10.16 -1.59 6.01
N ASN A 345 -10.78 -1.26 4.88
CA ASN A 345 -12.18 -1.60 4.60
C ASN A 345 -12.39 -3.11 4.55
N TRP A 346 -11.47 -3.82 3.89
CA TRP A 346 -11.46 -5.27 3.85
C TRP A 346 -11.32 -5.88 5.26
N LEU A 347 -10.39 -5.37 6.09
CA LEU A 347 -10.23 -5.81 7.48
C LEU A 347 -11.47 -5.54 8.31
N LYS A 348 -12.09 -4.35 8.20
CA LYS A 348 -13.34 -4.01 8.88
C LYS A 348 -14.43 -5.02 8.54
N LEU A 349 -14.56 -5.40 7.26
CA LEU A 349 -15.53 -6.39 6.81
C LEU A 349 -15.25 -7.79 7.39
N GLU A 350 -14.00 -8.25 7.35
CA GLU A 350 -13.59 -9.53 7.93
C GLU A 350 -13.85 -9.60 9.44
N ILE A 351 -13.47 -8.54 10.16
CA ILE A 351 -13.69 -8.41 11.59
C ILE A 351 -15.20 -8.41 11.87
N TYR A 352 -15.96 -7.60 11.15
CA TYR A 352 -17.41 -7.53 11.33
C TYR A 352 -18.06 -8.90 11.13
N ALA A 353 -17.68 -9.63 10.09
CA ALA A 353 -18.15 -10.99 9.83
C ALA A 353 -17.76 -12.02 10.89
N GLN A 354 -16.68 -11.75 11.64
CA GLN A 354 -16.24 -12.60 12.74
C GLN A 354 -17.05 -12.36 14.02
N TYR A 355 -17.49 -11.12 14.26
CA TYR A 355 -18.14 -10.71 15.51
C TYR A 355 -19.66 -10.48 15.39
N SER A 356 -20.20 -10.38 14.18
CA SER A 356 -21.63 -10.19 13.90
C SER A 356 -22.15 -11.26 12.96
N THR A 357 -23.41 -11.66 13.18
CA THR A 357 -24.22 -12.43 12.22
C THR A 357 -25.28 -11.57 11.55
N GLU A 358 -25.39 -10.29 11.93
CA GLU A 358 -26.40 -9.34 11.46
C GLU A 358 -25.84 -8.40 10.40
N CYS A 359 -26.66 -7.89 9.50
CA CYS A 359 -26.24 -6.86 8.56
C CYS A 359 -26.13 -5.49 9.26
N PRO A 360 -25.03 -4.73 9.08
CA PRO A 360 -24.88 -3.42 9.71
C PRO A 360 -25.77 -2.34 9.09
N HIS A 361 -26.35 -2.58 7.91
CA HIS A 361 -27.18 -1.61 7.23
C HIS A 361 -28.53 -1.45 7.98
N PRO A 362 -28.86 -0.24 8.46
CA PRO A 362 -30.14 0.01 9.12
C PRO A 362 -31.31 -0.40 8.22
N GLY A 363 -32.22 -1.24 8.73
CA GLY A 363 -33.41 -1.66 7.99
C GLY A 363 -33.23 -2.84 7.02
N CYS A 364 -32.04 -3.43 6.90
CA CYS A 364 -31.88 -4.67 6.14
C CYS A 364 -32.65 -5.84 6.79
N GLY A 365 -32.59 -5.95 8.12
CA GLY A 365 -33.38 -6.93 8.88
C GLY A 365 -32.97 -8.40 8.71
N LEU A 366 -31.92 -8.68 7.94
CA LEU A 366 -31.30 -10.03 7.88
C LEU A 366 -30.33 -10.19 9.06
N LEU A 367 -30.60 -11.17 9.92
CA LEU A 367 -29.99 -11.30 11.24
C LEU A 367 -29.12 -12.56 11.45
N ASP A 368 -28.91 -13.39 10.43
CA ASP A 368 -28.16 -14.64 10.61
C ASP A 368 -27.45 -15.11 9.35
N PHE A 369 -26.25 -14.57 9.10
CA PHE A 369 -25.34 -15.15 8.13
C PHE A 369 -24.61 -16.34 8.76
N GLY A 370 -24.86 -17.55 8.25
CA GLY A 370 -24.20 -18.78 8.72
C GLY A 370 -22.71 -18.79 8.40
N THR A 371 -22.29 -18.03 7.39
CA THR A 371 -20.89 -17.89 6.96
C THR A 371 -20.53 -16.45 6.58
N ILE A 372 -19.24 -16.09 6.71
CA ILE A 372 -18.70 -14.81 6.21
C ILE A 372 -19.00 -14.60 4.73
N ASN A 373 -19.03 -15.68 3.94
CA ASN A 373 -19.31 -15.62 2.52
C ASN A 373 -20.76 -15.25 2.24
N GLU A 374 -21.72 -15.71 3.06
CA GLU A 374 -23.11 -15.28 2.96
C GLU A 374 -23.25 -13.80 3.26
N LEU A 375 -22.54 -13.29 4.28
CA LEU A 375 -22.53 -11.85 4.57
C LEU A 375 -21.90 -11.03 3.42
N LYS A 376 -20.77 -11.48 2.87
CA LYS A 376 -20.12 -10.81 1.72
C LYS A 376 -21.00 -10.81 0.48
N ARG A 377 -21.61 -11.96 0.16
CA ARG A 377 -22.56 -12.10 -0.94
C ARG A 377 -23.75 -11.17 -0.72
N HIS A 378 -24.29 -11.13 0.49
CA HIS A 378 -25.38 -10.23 0.84
C HIS A 378 -25.05 -8.74 0.58
N PHE A 379 -23.85 -8.28 0.97
CA PHE A 379 -23.43 -6.91 0.64
C PHE A 379 -23.34 -6.67 -0.88
N SER A 380 -22.86 -7.66 -1.63
CA SER A 380 -22.78 -7.58 -3.10
C SER A 380 -24.16 -7.57 -3.77
N ASP A 381 -25.08 -8.43 -3.32
CA ASP A 381 -26.38 -8.64 -3.96
C ASP A 381 -27.38 -7.52 -3.65
N HIS A 382 -27.34 -6.99 -2.43
CA HIS A 382 -28.35 -6.04 -1.96
C HIS A 382 -27.89 -4.58 -2.02
N TRP A 383 -26.70 -4.33 -2.60
CA TRP A 383 -26.16 -2.97 -2.78
C TRP A 383 -26.24 -2.14 -1.49
N HIS A 384 -26.06 -2.79 -0.33
CA HIS A 384 -26.06 -2.11 0.97
C HIS A 384 -24.89 -1.14 1.11
N SER A 385 -24.02 -1.11 0.11
CA SER A 385 -23.10 -0.05 -0.22
C SER A 385 -22.98 -0.12 -1.76
N GLY A 386 -22.52 0.93 -2.44
CA GLY A 386 -22.06 0.78 -3.82
C GLY A 386 -21.06 -0.38 -3.95
N PRO A 387 -20.64 -0.76 -5.18
CA PRO A 387 -19.74 -1.90 -5.40
C PRO A 387 -18.68 -1.91 -4.30
N LEU A 388 -18.48 -3.04 -3.62
CA LEU A 388 -17.70 -3.26 -2.38
C LEU A 388 -16.28 -2.64 -2.32
N PHE A 389 -15.87 -1.95 -3.38
CA PHE A 389 -14.59 -1.33 -3.63
C PHE A 389 -14.67 0.15 -4.05
N THR A 390 -15.83 0.75 -4.32
CA THR A 390 -15.87 2.19 -4.68
C THR A 390 -15.40 3.05 -3.50
N SER A 391 -14.48 3.97 -3.80
CA SER A 391 -13.66 4.74 -2.86
C SER A 391 -14.42 5.66 -1.89
N SER A 392 -15.75 5.67 -1.93
CA SER A 392 -16.61 6.64 -1.24
C SER A 392 -17.49 6.04 -0.14
N TYR A 393 -17.43 4.73 0.12
CA TYR A 393 -18.26 4.13 1.16
C TYR A 393 -17.41 3.61 2.31
N GLU A 394 -17.39 4.40 3.38
CA GLU A 394 -16.88 3.99 4.68
C GLU A 394 -17.88 2.98 5.26
N LEU A 395 -17.45 1.73 5.51
CA LEU A 395 -18.22 0.83 6.35
C LEU A 395 -18.42 1.54 7.70
N PRO A 396 -19.67 1.91 8.05
CA PRO A 396 -19.89 3.07 8.90
C PRO A 396 -19.31 2.92 10.30
N LEU A 397 -19.19 1.70 10.86
CA LEU A 397 -18.61 1.50 12.18
C LEU A 397 -17.96 0.13 12.32
N CYS A 398 -16.84 0.07 13.02
CA CYS A 398 -16.34 -1.19 13.58
C CYS A 398 -17.40 -1.80 14.50
N HIS A 399 -17.54 -3.13 14.48
CA HIS A 399 -18.49 -3.82 15.36
C HIS A 399 -18.22 -3.45 16.85
N PRO A 400 -19.24 -3.18 17.68
CA PRO A 400 -19.03 -2.69 19.05
C PRO A 400 -18.25 -3.66 19.95
N ASN A 401 -18.26 -4.95 19.62
CA ASN A 401 -17.58 -5.99 20.40
C ASN A 401 -16.16 -6.32 19.92
N ILE A 402 -15.54 -5.49 19.06
CA ILE A 402 -14.16 -5.76 18.64
C ILE A 402 -13.18 -5.63 19.82
N PRO A 403 -12.19 -6.53 19.95
CA PRO A 403 -11.11 -6.38 20.91
C PRO A 403 -10.39 -5.04 20.75
N VAL A 404 -9.95 -4.48 21.89
CA VAL A 404 -9.28 -3.18 21.92
C VAL A 404 -7.99 -3.20 21.08
N GLU A 405 -7.28 -4.32 21.06
CA GLU A 405 -6.03 -4.49 20.31
C GLU A 405 -6.28 -4.39 18.80
N ILE A 406 -7.36 -5.02 18.31
CA ILE A 406 -7.75 -4.95 16.90
C ILE A 406 -8.19 -3.53 16.53
N LYS A 407 -8.95 -2.88 17.43
CA LYS A 407 -9.34 -1.48 17.26
C LYS A 407 -8.10 -0.59 17.15
N THR A 408 -7.12 -0.75 18.04
CA THR A 408 -5.86 0.01 18.00
C THR A 408 -5.11 -0.19 16.68
N VAL A 409 -5.09 -1.41 16.12
CA VAL A 409 -4.47 -1.67 14.81
C VAL A 409 -5.19 -0.92 13.69
N LEU A 410 -6.53 -0.96 13.66
CA LEU A 410 -7.32 -0.23 12.67
C LEU A 410 -7.16 1.28 12.80
N ASP A 411 -7.20 1.82 14.02
CA ASP A 411 -7.02 3.25 14.28
C ASP A 411 -5.62 3.72 13.87
N THR A 412 -4.59 2.91 14.14
CA THR A 412 -3.20 3.21 13.72
C THR A 412 -3.08 3.22 12.19
N LYS A 413 -3.75 2.29 11.50
CA LYS A 413 -3.80 2.28 10.03
C LYS A 413 -4.52 3.51 9.49
N GLN A 414 -5.70 3.82 10.03
CA GLN A 414 -6.49 4.98 9.63
C GLN A 414 -5.68 6.27 9.79
N HIS A 415 -5.04 6.46 10.94
CA HIS A 415 -4.21 7.64 11.19
C HIS A 415 -3.08 7.80 10.16
N ARG A 416 -2.42 6.71 9.75
CA ARG A 416 -1.42 6.77 8.67
C ARG A 416 -2.03 7.17 7.33
N VAL A 417 -3.18 6.60 6.98
CA VAL A 417 -3.86 6.97 5.73
C VAL A 417 -4.20 8.47 5.74
N ASP A 418 -4.70 9.00 6.86
CA ASP A 418 -5.03 10.41 7.01
C ASP A 418 -3.79 11.30 6.88
N GLN A 419 -2.67 10.92 7.51
CA GLN A 419 -1.38 11.61 7.36
C GLN A 419 -0.90 11.62 5.91
N VAL A 420 -0.95 10.48 5.23
CA VAL A 420 -0.54 10.35 3.82
C VAL A 420 -1.44 11.19 2.91
N ARG A 421 -2.75 11.18 3.15
CA ARG A 421 -3.72 12.02 2.42
C ARG A 421 -3.46 13.50 2.64
N PHE A 422 -3.23 13.91 3.88
CA PHE A 422 -2.91 15.30 4.22
C PHE A 422 -1.65 15.80 3.48
N ILE A 423 -0.54 15.04 3.55
CA ILE A 423 0.70 15.40 2.85
C ILE A 423 0.47 15.47 1.33
N ARG A 424 -0.26 14.50 0.77
CA ARG A 424 -0.62 14.52 -0.64
C ARG A 424 -1.43 15.76 -1.01
N THR A 425 -2.44 16.13 -0.22
CA THR A 425 -3.26 17.33 -0.47
C THR A 425 -2.39 18.59 -0.51
N LEU A 426 -1.47 18.76 0.45
CA LEU A 426 -0.54 19.89 0.46
C LEU A 426 0.34 19.93 -0.80
N LEU A 427 0.85 18.77 -1.26
CA LEU A 427 1.62 18.68 -2.51
C LEU A 427 0.76 19.03 -3.71
N ASP A 428 -0.48 18.50 -3.78
CA ASP A 428 -1.41 18.78 -4.88
C ASP A 428 -1.83 20.26 -4.91
N GLU A 429 -1.98 20.91 -3.76
CA GLU A 429 -2.29 22.34 -3.66
C GLU A 429 -1.12 23.23 -4.08
N ASP A 430 0.08 22.94 -3.61
CA ASP A 430 1.28 23.69 -4.01
C ASP A 430 1.59 23.51 -5.51
N LEU A 431 1.42 22.29 -6.04
CA LEU A 431 1.48 22.05 -7.49
C LEU A 431 0.38 22.83 -8.23
N ARG A 432 -0.83 22.93 -7.70
CA ARG A 432 -1.90 23.74 -8.31
C ARG A 432 -1.56 25.23 -8.28
N ASP A 433 -1.12 25.77 -7.15
CA ASP A 433 -0.85 27.19 -6.98
C ASP A 433 0.32 27.69 -7.85
N ARG A 434 1.39 26.89 -7.99
CA ARG A 434 2.49 27.17 -8.94
C ARG A 434 2.01 27.26 -10.39
N TYR A 435 0.90 26.58 -10.73
CA TYR A 435 0.38 26.37 -12.08
C TYR A 435 -1.12 26.76 -12.22
N ARG A 436 -1.58 27.80 -11.50
CA ARG A 436 -3.01 28.20 -11.46
C ARG A 436 -3.45 29.23 -12.52
N LYS A 437 -2.55 29.79 -13.34
CA LYS A 437 -2.93 30.90 -14.24
C LYS A 437 -3.80 30.41 -15.43
N PRO A 438 -4.80 31.18 -15.89
CA PRO A 438 -5.62 30.79 -17.04
C PRO A 438 -4.81 30.75 -18.35
N GLY A 439 -5.09 29.79 -19.24
CA GLY A 439 -4.57 29.71 -20.62
C GLY A 439 -3.55 28.59 -20.86
N ASP A 440 -2.25 28.90 -20.78
CA ASP A 440 -1.17 28.03 -21.26
C ASP A 440 -0.57 27.09 -20.19
N VAL A 441 -1.18 27.02 -19.01
CA VAL A 441 -0.47 26.50 -17.84
C VAL A 441 -0.36 24.98 -17.80
N LYS A 442 -1.33 24.27 -18.35
CA LYS A 442 -1.20 22.82 -18.55
C LYS A 442 -0.01 22.49 -19.45
N LEU A 443 0.12 23.20 -20.57
CA LEU A 443 1.23 23.00 -21.50
C LEU A 443 2.57 23.34 -20.84
N GLN A 444 2.64 24.42 -20.05
CA GLN A 444 3.84 24.79 -19.30
C GLN A 444 4.21 23.73 -18.25
N PHE A 445 3.24 23.23 -17.49
CA PHE A 445 3.45 22.14 -16.52
C PHE A 445 4.01 20.88 -17.21
N GLU A 446 3.38 20.44 -18.30
CA GLU A 446 3.82 19.29 -19.08
C GLU A 446 5.23 19.49 -19.66
N GLN A 447 5.54 20.69 -20.17
CA GLN A 447 6.87 21.04 -20.67
C GLN A 447 7.92 21.04 -19.56
N CYS A 448 7.61 21.58 -18.37
CA CYS A 448 8.51 21.58 -17.22
C CYS A 448 8.78 20.15 -16.72
N ILE A 449 7.74 19.34 -16.54
CA ILE A 449 7.87 17.93 -16.17
C ILE A 449 8.72 17.19 -17.21
N ALA A 450 8.43 17.36 -18.51
CA ALA A 450 9.19 16.70 -19.58
C ALA A 450 10.67 17.14 -19.61
N ALA A 451 10.95 18.41 -19.33
CA ALA A 451 12.32 18.92 -19.23
C ALA A 451 13.07 18.28 -18.05
N GLU A 452 12.47 18.23 -16.86
CA GLU A 452 13.07 17.57 -15.69
C GLU A 452 13.26 16.06 -15.92
N MET A 453 12.29 15.39 -16.55
CA MET A 453 12.43 13.98 -16.92
C MET A 453 13.63 13.75 -17.83
N LYS A 454 13.77 14.56 -18.88
CA LYS A 454 14.92 14.50 -19.79
C LYS A 454 16.23 14.76 -19.05
N GLN A 455 16.26 15.73 -18.15
CA GLN A 455 17.42 16.05 -17.32
C GLN A 455 17.86 14.86 -16.45
N TYR A 456 16.90 14.12 -15.90
CA TYR A 456 17.17 12.98 -15.01
C TYR A 456 17.21 11.63 -15.74
N ASN A 457 17.34 11.60 -17.07
CA ASN A 457 17.32 10.39 -17.88
C ASN A 457 16.11 9.49 -17.57
N ALA A 458 14.95 10.10 -17.33
CA ALA A 458 13.67 9.42 -17.26
C ALA A 458 13.13 9.30 -18.70
N PRO A 459 13.00 8.08 -19.25
CA PRO A 459 12.63 7.91 -20.65
C PRO A 459 11.23 8.49 -20.93
N LEU A 460 11.14 9.33 -21.96
CA LEU A 460 9.90 9.82 -22.57
C LEU A 460 9.73 9.10 -23.91
N ARG A 461 9.05 7.95 -23.94
CA ARG A 461 8.69 7.33 -25.22
C ARG A 461 7.28 7.81 -25.60
N ASN A 462 7.21 8.77 -26.52
CA ASN A 462 6.08 9.08 -27.41
C ASN A 462 4.71 9.56 -26.85
N ALA A 463 4.51 9.71 -25.55
CA ALA A 463 3.36 10.43 -24.99
C ALA A 463 3.65 10.92 -23.56
N PRO A 464 2.99 11.99 -23.06
CA PRO A 464 2.99 12.27 -21.63
C PRO A 464 2.35 11.04 -20.93
N PRO A 465 3.10 10.34 -20.06
CA PRO A 465 2.67 9.06 -19.51
C PRO A 465 1.51 9.15 -18.50
N TRP A 466 0.93 10.32 -18.32
CA TRP A 466 0.01 10.65 -17.24
C TRP A 466 -1.47 10.38 -17.57
N GLY A 467 -1.82 10.08 -18.83
CA GLY A 467 -3.21 10.11 -19.29
C GLY A 467 -3.72 11.56 -19.38
N ALA A 468 -5.04 11.77 -19.35
CA ALA A 468 -5.62 13.09 -19.10
C ALA A 468 -4.91 13.74 -17.89
N PRO A 469 -4.71 15.07 -17.88
CA PRO A 469 -4.04 15.72 -16.76
C PRO A 469 -4.73 15.30 -15.45
N PRO A 470 -4.01 15.30 -14.31
CA PRO A 470 -4.62 15.01 -13.02
C PRO A 470 -5.98 15.71 -12.91
N PRO A 471 -7.03 15.09 -12.33
CA PRO A 471 -8.34 15.73 -12.16
C PRO A 471 -8.23 17.13 -11.56
N ALA A 472 -7.17 17.38 -10.78
CA ALA A 472 -6.74 18.67 -10.27
C ALA A 472 -6.55 19.79 -11.33
N PHE A 473 -6.49 19.49 -12.62
CA PHE A 473 -6.42 20.45 -13.73
C PHE A 473 -7.65 20.39 -14.66
N ASN A 474 -8.58 19.47 -14.44
CA ASN A 474 -9.91 19.51 -15.07
C ASN A 474 -10.75 20.54 -14.29
N TYR A 475 -10.43 21.82 -14.48
CA TYR A 475 -11.19 22.94 -13.92
C TYR A 475 -12.49 23.23 -14.68
N ASP A 476 -12.78 22.48 -15.74
CA ASP A 476 -14.05 22.56 -16.48
C ASP A 476 -15.08 21.57 -15.91
N TYR A 477 -15.23 21.52 -14.58
CA TYR A 477 -16.57 21.24 -14.05
C TYR A 477 -17.33 22.55 -14.19
N PRO A 478 -18.33 22.66 -15.08
CA PRO A 478 -19.17 23.86 -15.22
C PRO A 478 -20.09 24.10 -13.99
N GLU A 479 -19.70 23.59 -12.82
CA GLU A 479 -20.46 23.55 -11.57
C GLU A 479 -19.87 24.44 -10.48
N TYR A 480 -18.87 25.27 -10.79
CA TYR A 480 -18.80 26.52 -10.03
C TYR A 480 -19.98 27.36 -10.50
N PRO A 481 -21.01 27.59 -9.66
CA PRO A 481 -22.04 28.54 -9.99
C PRO A 481 -21.32 29.81 -10.44
N ASP A 482 -21.64 30.28 -11.66
CA ASP A 482 -21.34 31.67 -12.00
C ASP A 482 -21.83 32.50 -10.80
N GLN A 483 -21.19 33.63 -10.48
CA GLN A 483 -21.66 34.55 -9.42
C GLN A 483 -23.15 34.98 -9.54
N LYS A 484 -23.85 34.54 -10.59
CA LYS A 484 -25.27 34.67 -10.85
C LYS A 484 -26.16 33.63 -10.15
N ASP A 485 -25.61 32.50 -9.69
CA ASP A 485 -26.39 31.45 -9.01
C ASP A 485 -26.24 31.49 -7.48
N ILE A 486 -25.42 32.43 -6.94
CA ILE A 486 -25.47 32.77 -5.51
C ILE A 486 -26.82 33.45 -5.27
N ASP A 487 -27.73 32.79 -4.55
CA ASP A 487 -28.98 33.42 -4.11
C ASP A 487 -28.64 34.62 -3.20
N PRO A 488 -28.88 35.87 -3.65
CA PRO A 488 -28.55 37.04 -2.84
C PRO A 488 -29.41 37.14 -1.56
N LEU A 489 -30.44 36.31 -1.42
CA LEU A 489 -31.27 36.24 -0.23
C LEU A 489 -30.73 35.28 0.85
N CYS A 490 -29.81 34.38 0.51
CA CYS A 490 -29.26 33.40 1.47
C CYS A 490 -27.76 33.10 1.25
N PRO A 491 -26.86 34.10 1.31
CA PRO A 491 -25.42 33.87 1.11
C PRO A 491 -24.74 33.07 2.24
N GLU A 492 -25.44 32.83 3.35
CA GLU A 492 -24.89 32.19 4.56
C GLU A 492 -25.08 30.66 4.56
N GLU A 493 -26.04 30.10 3.81
CA GLU A 493 -26.36 28.66 3.84
C GLU A 493 -25.34 27.77 3.10
N GLU A 494 -24.58 28.32 2.15
CA GLU A 494 -23.63 27.53 1.34
C GLU A 494 -22.21 27.45 1.93
N HIS A 495 -21.89 28.25 2.95
CA HIS A 495 -20.57 28.23 3.60
C HIS A 495 -20.45 27.26 4.78
N GLU A 496 -21.56 26.83 5.39
CA GLU A 496 -21.53 25.95 6.57
C GLU A 496 -21.16 24.48 6.25
N GLY A 497 -21.15 24.09 4.97
CA GLY A 497 -20.87 22.71 4.55
C GLY A 497 -19.39 22.31 4.46
N TYR A 498 -18.45 23.27 4.48
CA TYR A 498 -17.04 23.00 4.16
C TYR A 498 -16.08 23.02 5.36
N ASP A 499 -16.44 23.68 6.47
CA ASP A 499 -15.54 23.84 7.61
C ASP A 499 -15.58 22.67 8.63
N ASN A 500 -16.54 21.73 8.52
CA ASN A 500 -16.72 20.66 9.51
C ASN A 500 -16.20 19.27 9.11
N ALA A 501 -15.61 19.10 7.92
CA ALA A 501 -15.18 17.77 7.44
C ALA A 501 -13.93 17.18 8.15
N GLY A 502 -13.38 17.85 9.17
CA GLY A 502 -12.18 17.40 9.89
C GLY A 502 -12.29 17.36 11.43
N GLU A 503 -13.31 17.96 12.04
CA GLU A 503 -13.38 18.13 13.50
C GLU A 503 -14.38 17.19 14.21
N GLU A 504 -15.22 16.46 13.45
CA GLU A 504 -16.27 15.62 14.04
C GLU A 504 -15.78 14.29 14.64
N TYR A 505 -14.50 13.92 14.42
CA TYR A 505 -13.94 12.65 14.92
C TYR A 505 -13.57 12.63 16.42
N LEU A 506 -13.85 13.70 17.18
CA LEU A 506 -13.45 13.79 18.60
C LEU A 506 -14.59 14.08 19.60
N LYS A 507 -15.86 14.08 19.19
CA LYS A 507 -16.96 14.16 20.17
C LYS A 507 -17.41 12.77 20.62
N TYR A 508 -16.83 12.29 21.71
CA TYR A 508 -17.44 11.22 22.51
C TYR A 508 -18.67 11.77 23.24
N PRO A 509 -19.80 11.04 23.30
CA PRO A 509 -20.89 11.42 24.18
C PRO A 509 -20.53 11.09 25.63
N ASP A 510 -20.49 12.11 26.49
CA ASP A 510 -20.45 11.97 27.94
C ASP A 510 -21.76 11.33 28.43
N TYR A 511 -21.76 10.02 28.63
CA TYR A 511 -22.80 9.34 29.40
C TYR A 511 -22.16 8.46 30.48
N CYS A 512 -22.06 9.02 31.70
CA CYS A 512 -22.19 8.31 32.97
C CYS A 512 -22.32 9.33 34.12
N ALA A 513 -23.56 9.64 34.49
CA ALA A 513 -24.01 9.90 35.85
C ALA A 513 -25.38 9.24 36.03
#